data_AF-A0A845W9R7-F1
#
_entry.id   AF-A0A845W9R7-F1
#
_cell.length_a   1.000
_cell.length_b   1.000
_cell.length_c   1.000
_cell.angle_alpha   90.00
_cell.angle_beta   90.00
_cell.angle_gamma   90.00
#
_symmetry.space_group_name_H-M   'P 1'
#
loop_
_entity.id
_entity.type
_entity.pdbx_description
1 polymer ?
#
loop_
_entity_poly.entity_id
_entity_poly.type
_entity_poly.pdbx_seq_one_letter_code
_entity_poly.pdbx_strand_id
1 'polypeptide(L)'
;MEISAKFAERVTERLMAGILTFPDGQAWVIVVILIMIYGLIALPIGLRNGFLQLDQNLLTIDQSPLYPFSKTTDHDTPLSPLLRETDLSAVNVKTSWPIVLKIMITALFTPAIAEEIFFRVLLLPHPSENPSLISIFAWSTVSVVIFVIYHPLNAITFYPAARETFFKPIFIFLATLLGISCTIAYLQSGSIWTAVVIHWLFVVIWLICLGGKKRLL
;
A
#
# COMPACT_ATOMS: atom_id res chain seq x y z
N MET A 1 18.77 20.33 -28.97
CA MET A 1 18.34 21.32 -27.94
C MET A 1 16.82 21.46 -27.93
N GLU A 2 16.17 21.71 -29.07
CA GLU A 2 14.71 21.91 -29.17
C GLU A 2 13.85 20.72 -28.72
N ILE A 3 14.21 19.48 -29.10
CA ILE A 3 13.46 18.26 -28.69
C ILE A 3 13.49 18.08 -27.17
N SER A 4 14.65 18.32 -26.54
CA SER A 4 14.79 18.22 -25.09
C SER A 4 13.97 19.27 -24.35
N ALA A 5 13.86 20.48 -24.91
CA ALA A 5 13.05 21.55 -24.33
C ALA A 5 11.55 21.23 -24.40
N LYS A 6 11.06 20.80 -25.57
CA LYS A 6 9.66 20.37 -25.76
C LYS A 6 9.28 19.19 -24.87
N PHE A 7 10.20 18.26 -24.65
CA PHE A 7 10.00 17.15 -23.72
C PHE A 7 9.89 17.65 -22.26
N ALA A 8 10.81 18.51 -21.82
CA ALA A 8 10.81 19.05 -20.45
C ALA A 8 9.57 19.91 -20.15
N GLU A 9 9.12 20.69 -21.13
CA GLU A 9 7.88 21.48 -21.05
C GLU A 9 6.68 20.56 -20.83
N ARG A 10 6.52 19.51 -21.65
CA ARG A 10 5.44 18.53 -21.50
C ARG A 10 5.46 17.83 -20.14
N VAL A 11 6.63 17.44 -19.65
CA VAL A 11 6.75 16.82 -18.32
C VAL A 11 6.32 17.80 -17.22
N THR A 12 6.73 19.06 -17.32
CA THR A 12 6.31 20.12 -16.39
C THR A 12 4.80 20.31 -16.42
N GLU A 13 4.20 20.37 -17.61
CA GLU A 13 2.74 20.50 -17.77
C GLU A 13 1.99 19.33 -17.13
N ARG A 14 2.43 18.09 -17.36
CA ARG A 14 1.84 16.90 -16.74
C ARG A 14 1.94 16.93 -15.22
N LEU A 15 3.08 17.33 -14.68
CA LEU A 15 3.29 17.47 -13.24
C LEU A 15 2.35 18.54 -12.65
N MET A 16 2.33 19.72 -13.24
CA MET A 16 1.50 20.82 -12.78
C MET A 16 0.01 20.46 -12.87
N ALA A 17 -0.44 19.97 -14.03
CA ALA A 17 -1.83 19.58 -14.22
C ALA A 17 -2.23 18.42 -13.29
N GLY A 18 -1.41 17.36 -13.22
CA GLY A 18 -1.69 16.19 -12.41
C GLY A 18 -1.77 16.47 -10.91
N ILE A 19 -0.87 17.30 -10.39
CA ILE A 19 -0.80 17.64 -8.96
C ILE A 19 -1.85 18.69 -8.58
N LEU A 20 -2.09 19.69 -9.43
CA LEU A 20 -2.99 20.80 -9.11
C LEU A 20 -4.45 20.52 -9.45
N THR A 21 -4.73 19.51 -10.29
CA THR A 21 -6.11 19.10 -10.58
C THR A 21 -6.71 18.44 -9.34
N PHE A 22 -7.73 19.06 -8.76
CA PHE A 22 -8.50 18.47 -7.69
C PHE A 22 -9.64 17.61 -8.27
N PRO A 23 -9.83 16.35 -7.82
CA PRO A 23 -10.87 15.50 -8.38
C PRO A 23 -12.27 16.00 -8.03
N ASP A 24 -13.16 16.01 -9.02
CA ASP A 24 -14.57 16.32 -8.82
C ASP A 24 -15.35 15.15 -8.18
N GLY A 25 -16.65 15.34 -7.93
CA GLY A 25 -17.50 14.32 -7.32
C GLY A 25 -17.64 13.05 -8.17
N GLN A 26 -17.64 13.17 -9.51
CA GLN A 26 -17.73 12.02 -10.41
C GLN A 26 -16.46 11.17 -10.34
N ALA A 27 -15.29 11.82 -10.29
CA ALA A 27 -14.02 11.14 -10.10
C ALA A 27 -14.01 10.32 -8.79
N TRP A 28 -14.52 10.87 -7.70
CA TRP A 28 -14.62 10.14 -6.43
C TRP A 28 -15.60 8.97 -6.48
N VAL A 29 -16.72 9.08 -7.20
CA VAL A 29 -17.62 7.95 -7.42
C VAL A 29 -16.91 6.82 -8.15
N ILE A 30 -16.11 7.13 -9.18
CA ILE A 30 -15.33 6.14 -9.92
C ILE A 30 -14.25 5.51 -9.03
N VAL A 31 -13.56 6.30 -8.19
CA VAL A 31 -12.62 5.77 -7.18
C VAL A 31 -13.29 4.76 -6.26
N VAL A 32 -14.47 5.06 -5.74
CA VAL A 32 -15.22 4.13 -4.87
C VAL A 32 -15.59 2.84 -5.62
N ILE A 33 -16.06 2.94 -6.87
CA ILE A 33 -16.35 1.78 -7.72
C ILE A 33 -15.10 0.93 -7.94
N LEU A 34 -13.96 1.55 -8.26
CA LEU A 34 -12.69 0.86 -8.46
C LEU A 34 -12.20 0.16 -7.19
N ILE A 35 -12.35 0.79 -6.02
CA ILE A 35 -12.03 0.19 -4.72
C ILE A 35 -12.91 -1.03 -4.47
N MET A 36 -14.22 -0.94 -4.73
CA MET A 36 -15.13 -2.07 -4.58
C MET A 36 -14.77 -3.22 -5.52
N ILE A 37 -14.54 -2.95 -6.80
CA ILE A 37 -14.17 -3.97 -7.80
C ILE A 37 -12.84 -4.63 -7.41
N TYR A 38 -11.82 -3.83 -7.07
CA TYR A 38 -10.54 -4.37 -6.62
C TYR A 38 -10.73 -5.23 -5.38
N GLY A 39 -11.45 -4.76 -4.36
CA GLY A 39 -11.70 -5.50 -3.13
C GLY A 39 -12.42 -6.83 -3.37
N LEU A 40 -13.45 -6.83 -4.23
CA LEU A 40 -14.21 -8.03 -4.61
C LEU A 40 -13.35 -9.10 -5.30
N ILE A 41 -12.28 -8.70 -6.00
CA ILE A 41 -11.37 -9.64 -6.66
C ILE A 41 -10.21 -10.01 -5.71
N ALA A 42 -9.57 -9.01 -5.12
CA ALA A 42 -8.35 -9.16 -4.33
C ALA A 42 -8.57 -9.89 -3.01
N LEU A 43 -9.68 -9.61 -2.30
CA LEU A 43 -9.92 -10.22 -0.99
C LEU A 43 -10.14 -11.74 -1.10
N PRO A 44 -11.08 -12.26 -1.92
CA PRO A 44 -11.28 -13.71 -1.99
C PRO A 44 -10.05 -14.46 -2.48
N ILE A 45 -9.37 -13.95 -3.51
CA ILE A 45 -8.19 -14.60 -4.09
C ILE A 45 -7.03 -14.57 -3.09
N GLY A 46 -6.78 -13.41 -2.48
CA GLY A 46 -5.70 -13.21 -1.52
C GLY A 46 -5.86 -14.06 -0.27
N LEU A 47 -7.09 -14.15 0.28
CA LEU A 47 -7.40 -14.99 1.45
C LEU A 47 -7.31 -16.48 1.11
N ARG A 48 -7.88 -16.93 -0.03
CA ARG A 48 -7.88 -18.34 -0.44
C ARG A 48 -6.47 -18.91 -0.65
N ASN A 49 -5.56 -18.09 -1.17
CA ASN A 49 -4.16 -18.49 -1.39
C ASN A 49 -3.27 -18.23 -0.17
N GLY A 50 -3.86 -17.80 0.95
CA GLY A 50 -3.14 -17.47 2.19
C GLY A 50 -2.17 -16.30 2.03
N PHE A 51 -2.25 -15.51 0.95
CA PHE A 51 -1.41 -14.34 0.73
C PHE A 51 -1.82 -13.19 1.65
N LEU A 52 -3.12 -12.89 1.70
CA LEU A 52 -3.70 -11.98 2.68
C LEU A 52 -4.04 -12.80 3.93
N GLN A 53 -3.59 -12.34 5.09
CA GLN A 53 -3.84 -13.00 6.38
C GLN A 53 -4.23 -11.94 7.39
N LEU A 54 -5.39 -12.08 8.04
CA LEU A 54 -5.80 -11.12 9.05
C LEU A 54 -4.75 -11.11 10.18
N ASP A 55 -4.07 -9.98 10.32
CA ASP A 55 -2.98 -9.79 11.25
C ASP A 55 -3.27 -8.59 12.13
N GLN A 56 -3.93 -8.83 13.26
CA GLN A 56 -4.23 -7.79 14.23
C GLN A 56 -3.02 -7.48 15.12
N ASN A 57 -1.90 -8.20 14.98
CA ASN A 57 -0.78 -8.10 15.91
C ASN A 57 -0.22 -6.68 15.97
N LEU A 58 -0.15 -5.95 14.84
CA LEU A 58 0.27 -4.53 14.81
C LEU A 58 -0.68 -3.59 15.55
N LEU A 59 -1.96 -3.97 15.66
CA LEU A 59 -2.95 -3.23 16.44
C LEU A 59 -2.91 -3.60 17.93
N THR A 60 -2.24 -4.70 18.29
CA THR A 60 -2.21 -5.28 19.64
C THR A 60 -0.81 -5.42 20.26
N ILE A 61 0.27 -4.87 19.66
CA ILE A 61 1.62 -4.94 20.26
C ILE A 61 1.70 -4.08 21.53
N ASP A 62 1.39 -4.69 22.67
CA ASP A 62 2.20 -4.60 23.89
C ASP A 62 1.87 -5.77 24.83
N GLN A 63 2.63 -6.86 24.72
CA GLN A 63 2.90 -7.80 25.81
C GLN A 63 4.26 -8.47 25.58
N SER A 64 5.35 -7.70 25.64
CA SER A 64 6.60 -8.31 26.09
C SER A 64 6.58 -8.21 27.61
N PRO A 65 6.37 -9.30 28.38
CA PRO A 65 6.64 -9.23 29.80
C PRO A 65 8.14 -8.90 29.95
N LEU A 66 8.42 -7.68 30.40
CA LEU A 66 9.70 -7.26 30.92
C LEU A 66 9.98 -8.04 32.21
N TYR A 67 10.23 -9.35 32.15
CA TYR A 67 10.86 -10.12 33.23
C TYR A 67 11.20 -11.54 32.74
N PRO A 68 12.48 -11.92 32.60
CA PRO A 68 12.85 -13.29 32.84
C PRO A 68 12.84 -13.46 34.36
N PHE A 69 11.71 -13.90 34.93
CA PHE A 69 11.71 -14.32 36.33
C PHE A 69 12.61 -15.56 36.44
N SER A 70 13.82 -15.36 36.98
CA SER A 70 14.72 -16.45 37.30
C SER A 70 14.08 -17.29 38.39
N LYS A 71 13.81 -18.56 38.07
CA LYS A 71 13.32 -19.54 39.02
C LYS A 71 14.47 -19.94 39.94
N THR A 72 14.66 -19.22 41.05
CA THR A 72 15.43 -19.74 42.18
C THR A 72 14.43 -20.42 43.11
N THR A 73 14.59 -21.73 43.23
CA THR A 73 13.86 -22.58 44.17
C THR A 73 14.20 -22.18 45.59
N ASP A 74 13.19 -21.84 46.40
CA ASP A 74 13.28 -21.89 47.84
C ASP A 74 11.96 -22.35 48.47
N HIS A 75 12.16 -23.02 49.60
CA HIS A 75 11.26 -23.88 50.37
C HIS A 75 9.98 -23.21 50.90
N ASP A 76 8.92 -24.02 50.98
CA ASP A 76 7.80 -23.99 51.94
C ASP A 76 7.01 -22.69 52.17
N THR A 77 5.88 -22.53 51.47
CA THR A 77 4.74 -21.73 51.97
C THR A 77 3.41 -22.23 51.41
N PRO A 78 2.32 -22.39 52.21
CA PRO A 78 1.03 -22.84 51.70
C PRO A 78 0.37 -21.74 50.85
N LEU A 79 -0.05 -22.10 49.63
CA LEU A 79 -0.72 -21.22 48.67
C LEU A 79 -2.05 -20.68 49.23
N SER A 80 -2.20 -19.35 49.28
CA SER A 80 -3.49 -18.70 49.53
C SER A 80 -4.41 -18.88 48.30
N PRO A 81 -5.71 -19.22 48.47
CA PRO A 81 -6.62 -19.43 47.34
C PRO A 81 -7.14 -18.13 46.68
N LEU A 82 -6.66 -16.95 47.09
CA LEU A 82 -7.36 -15.67 46.89
C LEU A 82 -6.68 -14.68 45.93
N LEU A 83 -5.74 -15.10 45.09
CA LEU A 83 -5.17 -14.25 44.03
C LEU A 83 -5.58 -14.70 42.62
N ARG A 84 -6.81 -15.20 42.46
CA ARG A 84 -7.34 -15.71 41.17
C ARG A 84 -8.43 -14.83 40.54
N GLU A 85 -8.80 -13.70 41.13
CA GLU A 85 -9.80 -12.82 40.54
C GLU A 85 -9.29 -11.39 40.39
N THR A 86 -9.52 -10.85 39.18
CA THR A 86 -9.53 -9.42 38.85
C THR A 86 -8.18 -8.71 38.70
N ASP A 87 -7.48 -9.01 37.61
CA ASP A 87 -6.84 -7.93 36.83
C ASP A 87 -7.09 -8.12 35.31
N LEU A 88 -8.33 -8.45 34.96
CA LEU A 88 -8.81 -8.55 33.57
C LEU A 88 -9.35 -7.23 33.02
N SER A 89 -9.34 -6.15 33.81
CA SER A 89 -9.96 -4.86 33.47
C SER A 89 -9.00 -3.82 32.90
N ALA A 90 -7.73 -4.14 32.70
CA ALA A 90 -6.80 -3.24 32.02
C ALA A 90 -5.82 -4.01 31.14
N VAL A 91 -6.34 -4.83 30.21
CA VAL A 91 -5.58 -5.05 28.97
C VAL A 91 -5.57 -3.71 28.26
N ASN A 92 -4.59 -2.88 28.62
CA ASN A 92 -4.26 -1.68 27.90
C ASN A 92 -3.74 -2.15 26.55
N VAL A 93 -4.66 -2.33 25.59
CA VAL A 93 -4.33 -2.43 24.18
C VAL A 93 -3.77 -1.06 23.82
N LYS A 94 -2.51 -0.82 24.20
CA LYS A 94 -1.76 0.32 23.73
C LYS A 94 -1.38 -0.05 22.31
N THR A 95 -2.37 0.05 21.41
CA THR A 95 -2.12 0.06 19.97
C THR A 95 -0.91 0.95 19.78
N SER A 96 0.12 0.44 19.11
CA SER A 96 1.33 1.19 18.86
C SER A 96 1.04 2.21 17.76
N TRP A 97 0.14 3.15 18.05
CA TRP A 97 -0.26 4.26 17.20
C TRP A 97 0.94 4.97 16.57
N PRO A 98 2.08 5.16 17.27
CA PRO A 98 3.29 5.66 16.62
C PRO A 98 3.78 4.80 15.44
N ILE A 99 3.71 3.47 15.55
CA ILE A 99 4.08 2.53 14.48
C ILE A 99 3.06 2.59 13.34
N VAL A 100 1.76 2.58 13.66
CA VAL A 100 0.68 2.71 12.68
C VAL A 100 0.82 4.00 11.88
N LEU A 101 0.97 5.14 12.57
CA LEU A 101 1.18 6.45 11.95
C LEU A 101 2.45 6.47 11.10
N LYS A 102 3.55 5.89 11.59
CA LYS A 102 4.78 5.78 10.81
C LYS A 102 4.56 4.98 9.52
N ILE A 103 3.84 3.86 9.56
CA ILE A 103 3.51 3.07 8.37
C ILE A 103 2.66 3.89 7.40
N MET A 104 1.60 4.53 7.89
CA MET A 104 0.70 5.35 7.06
C MET A 104 1.43 6.50 6.38
N ILE A 105 2.24 7.26 7.12
CA ILE A 105 3.00 8.40 6.58
C ILE A 105 4.07 7.92 5.61
N THR A 106 4.83 6.88 5.97
CA THR A 106 5.87 6.33 5.08
C THR A 106 5.24 5.85 3.79
N ALA A 107 4.16 5.06 3.86
CA ALA A 107 3.47 4.52 2.70
C ALA A 107 2.84 5.60 1.81
N LEU A 108 2.50 6.76 2.37
CA LEU A 108 1.98 7.90 1.61
C LEU A 108 3.05 8.50 0.69
N PHE A 109 4.26 8.71 1.21
CA PHE A 109 5.35 9.26 0.38
C PHE A 109 5.98 8.17 -0.50
N THR A 110 6.24 6.99 0.07
CA THR A 110 6.82 5.83 -0.60
C THR A 110 6.13 4.55 -0.08
N PRO A 111 5.28 3.87 -0.88
CA PRO A 111 5.26 3.96 -2.34
C PRO A 111 4.32 5.01 -2.95
N ALA A 112 3.22 5.43 -2.29
CA ALA A 112 2.07 5.98 -3.01
C ALA A 112 2.38 7.22 -3.88
N ILE A 113 2.82 8.34 -3.30
CA ILE A 113 3.08 9.56 -4.09
C ILE A 113 4.24 9.35 -5.08
N ALA A 114 5.37 8.81 -4.63
CA ALA A 114 6.55 8.66 -5.48
C ALA A 114 6.28 7.77 -6.70
N GLU A 115 5.63 6.63 -6.49
CA GLU A 115 5.31 5.70 -7.57
C GLU A 115 4.21 6.26 -8.48
N GLU A 116 3.16 6.88 -7.94
CA GLU A 116 2.13 7.48 -8.80
C GLU A 116 2.66 8.65 -9.64
N ILE A 117 3.59 9.46 -9.13
CA ILE A 117 4.25 10.48 -9.96
C ILE A 117 4.96 9.82 -11.13
N PHE A 118 5.76 8.78 -10.87
CA PHE A 118 6.53 8.12 -11.91
C PHE A 118 5.62 7.40 -12.93
N PHE A 119 4.73 6.53 -12.46
CA PHE A 119 3.96 5.66 -13.34
C PHE A 119 2.76 6.36 -13.99
N ARG A 120 2.13 7.33 -13.33
CA ARG A 120 0.89 7.96 -13.85
C ARG A 120 1.20 9.32 -14.45
N VAL A 121 2.03 10.13 -13.81
CA VAL A 121 2.29 11.48 -14.32
C VAL A 121 3.38 11.51 -15.37
N LEU A 122 4.51 10.82 -15.17
CA LEU A 122 5.61 10.85 -16.15
C LEU A 122 5.33 9.96 -17.37
N LEU A 123 4.85 8.73 -17.15
CA LEU A 123 4.67 7.76 -18.24
C LEU A 123 3.36 7.92 -19.03
N LEU A 124 2.25 8.27 -18.38
CA LEU A 124 0.96 8.38 -19.08
C LEU A 124 0.77 9.79 -19.66
N PRO A 125 0.05 9.92 -20.78
CA PRO A 125 -0.45 11.20 -21.22
C PRO A 125 -1.49 11.74 -20.23
N HIS A 126 -1.45 13.04 -19.98
CA HIS A 126 -2.49 13.73 -19.25
C HIS A 126 -3.75 13.89 -20.13
N PRO A 127 -4.97 13.79 -19.58
CA PRO A 127 -6.21 13.90 -20.37
C PRO A 127 -6.34 15.21 -21.17
N SER A 128 -5.79 16.33 -20.66
CA SER A 128 -5.79 17.61 -21.38
C SER A 128 -4.94 17.62 -22.66
N GLU A 129 -4.04 16.65 -22.83
CA GLU A 129 -3.26 16.48 -24.07
C GLU A 129 -4.12 15.92 -25.21
N ASN A 130 -5.39 15.57 -24.97
CA ASN A 130 -6.31 14.94 -25.91
C ASN A 130 -5.66 13.76 -26.68
N PRO A 131 -5.05 12.78 -25.97
CA PRO A 131 -4.35 11.68 -26.62
C PRO A 131 -5.31 10.79 -27.41
N SER A 132 -4.82 10.20 -28.52
CA SER A 132 -5.58 9.19 -29.25
C SER A 132 -5.80 7.93 -28.40
N LEU A 133 -6.86 7.17 -28.69
CA LEU A 133 -7.12 5.90 -28.00
C LEU A 133 -5.94 4.93 -28.07
N ILE A 134 -5.28 4.85 -29.23
CA ILE A 134 -4.09 4.01 -29.42
C ILE A 134 -2.96 4.45 -28.48
N SER A 135 -2.75 5.77 -28.34
CA SER A 135 -1.75 6.31 -27.41
C SER A 135 -2.09 5.98 -25.97
N ILE A 136 -3.36 6.12 -25.56
CA ILE A 136 -3.81 5.75 -24.21
C ILE A 136 -3.51 4.27 -23.96
N PHE A 137 -3.98 3.36 -24.83
CA PHE A 137 -3.75 1.92 -24.66
C PHE A 137 -2.26 1.57 -24.59
N ALA A 138 -1.45 2.09 -25.52
CA ALA A 138 -0.02 1.81 -25.58
C ALA A 138 0.70 2.27 -24.29
N TRP A 139 0.49 3.52 -23.87
CA TRP A 139 1.16 4.06 -22.68
C TRP A 139 0.62 3.47 -21.38
N SER A 140 -0.67 3.14 -21.30
CA SER A 140 -1.24 2.40 -20.16
C SER A 140 -0.61 1.01 -20.03
N THR A 141 -0.47 0.27 -21.13
CA THR A 141 0.20 -1.03 -21.11
C THR A 141 1.67 -0.89 -20.69
N VAL A 142 2.40 0.06 -21.26
CA VAL A 142 3.81 0.31 -20.88
C VAL A 142 3.92 0.66 -19.39
N SER A 143 3.11 1.59 -18.89
CA SER A 143 3.12 2.01 -17.49
C SER A 143 2.85 0.84 -16.55
N VAL A 144 1.79 0.04 -16.80
CA VAL A 144 1.45 -1.11 -15.95
C VAL A 144 2.52 -2.20 -16.02
N VAL A 145 3.10 -2.48 -17.19
CA VAL A 145 4.18 -3.48 -17.33
C VAL A 145 5.42 -3.04 -16.55
N ILE A 146 5.85 -1.78 -16.67
CA ILE A 146 7.00 -1.28 -15.92
C ILE A 146 6.70 -1.27 -14.42
N PHE A 147 5.48 -0.88 -14.00
CA PHE A 147 5.05 -0.94 -12.61
C PHE A 147 5.16 -2.36 -12.04
N VAL A 148 4.69 -3.36 -12.78
CA VAL A 148 4.75 -4.77 -12.37
C VAL A 148 6.20 -5.26 -12.28
N ILE A 149 7.03 -4.97 -13.28
CA ILE A 149 8.45 -5.38 -13.32
C ILE A 149 9.27 -4.64 -12.24
N TYR A 150 8.91 -3.41 -11.91
CA TYR A 150 9.58 -2.62 -10.89
C TYR A 150 9.57 -3.33 -9.54
N HIS A 151 8.55 -4.10 -9.19
CA HIS A 151 8.51 -4.81 -7.91
C HIS A 151 9.62 -5.86 -7.75
N PRO A 152 9.76 -6.90 -8.59
CA PRO A 152 10.87 -7.85 -8.47
C PRO A 152 12.23 -7.16 -8.62
N LEU A 153 12.36 -6.11 -9.44
CA LEU A 153 13.60 -5.33 -9.53
C LEU A 153 13.91 -4.60 -8.21
N ASN A 154 12.93 -3.94 -7.60
CA ASN A 154 13.04 -3.27 -6.32
C ASN A 154 13.49 -4.25 -5.22
N ALA A 155 12.97 -5.48 -5.24
CA ALA A 155 13.39 -6.54 -4.33
C ALA A 155 14.79 -7.11 -4.61
N ILE A 156 15.40 -6.84 -5.76
CA ILE A 156 16.80 -7.18 -6.02
C ILE A 156 17.72 -6.02 -5.64
N THR A 157 17.30 -4.77 -5.84
CA THR A 157 18.17 -3.60 -5.75
C THR A 157 18.07 -2.84 -4.43
N PHE A 158 16.87 -2.45 -4.00
CA PHE A 158 16.70 -1.52 -2.88
C PHE A 158 16.04 -2.14 -1.66
N TYR A 159 15.23 -3.20 -1.84
CA TYR A 159 14.54 -3.87 -0.74
C TYR A 159 14.60 -5.41 -0.78
N PRO A 160 15.80 -6.01 -0.56
CA PRO A 160 16.00 -7.45 -0.59
C PRO A 160 15.09 -8.28 0.32
N ALA A 161 14.67 -7.74 1.46
CA ALA A 161 13.74 -8.41 2.38
C ALA A 161 12.37 -8.72 1.73
N ALA A 162 11.96 -7.94 0.72
CA ALA A 162 10.70 -8.15 0.02
C ALA A 162 10.76 -9.24 -1.06
N ARG A 163 11.92 -9.86 -1.31
CA ARG A 163 12.12 -10.79 -2.43
C ARG A 163 11.16 -11.97 -2.44
N GLU A 164 10.92 -12.57 -1.29
CA GLU A 164 9.95 -13.67 -1.21
C GLU A 164 8.54 -13.24 -1.58
N THR A 165 8.20 -11.96 -1.40
CA THR A 165 6.86 -11.41 -1.63
C THR A 165 6.72 -10.87 -3.05
N PHE A 166 7.67 -10.05 -3.51
CA PHE A 166 7.59 -9.34 -4.79
C PHE A 166 7.76 -10.27 -6.00
N PHE A 167 8.29 -11.48 -5.81
CA PHE A 167 8.32 -12.51 -6.84
C PHE A 167 7.09 -13.45 -6.82
N LYS A 168 6.21 -13.38 -5.82
CA LYS A 168 5.04 -14.28 -5.78
C LYS A 168 4.09 -13.93 -6.93
N PRO A 169 3.61 -14.90 -7.72
CA PRO A 169 2.65 -14.66 -8.78
C PRO A 169 1.37 -13.98 -8.29
N ILE A 170 0.91 -14.33 -7.09
CA ILE A 170 -0.27 -13.70 -6.48
C ILE A 170 -0.03 -12.23 -6.14
N PHE A 171 1.16 -11.87 -5.65
CA PHE A 171 1.49 -10.47 -5.40
C PHE A 171 1.52 -9.69 -6.71
N ILE A 172 2.21 -10.22 -7.73
CA ILE A 172 2.29 -9.62 -9.06
C ILE A 172 0.90 -9.42 -9.66
N PHE A 173 0.00 -10.40 -9.53
CA PHE A 173 -1.38 -10.29 -9.99
C PHE A 173 -2.14 -9.17 -9.27
N LEU A 174 -2.08 -9.12 -7.94
CA LEU A 174 -2.74 -8.07 -7.15
C LEU A 174 -2.15 -6.67 -7.44
N ALA A 175 -0.82 -6.58 -7.55
CA ALA A 175 -0.15 -5.35 -7.97
C ALA A 175 -0.60 -4.93 -9.37
N THR A 176 -0.71 -5.86 -10.32
CA THR A 176 -1.22 -5.56 -11.67
C THR A 176 -2.63 -4.96 -11.63
N LEU A 177 -3.54 -5.55 -10.85
CA LEU A 177 -4.90 -5.03 -10.68
C LEU A 177 -4.90 -3.63 -10.06
N LEU A 178 -4.08 -3.40 -9.03
CA LEU A 178 -3.93 -2.08 -8.41
C LEU A 178 -3.39 -1.07 -9.42
N GLY A 179 -2.42 -1.54 -10.21
CA GLY A 179 -1.81 -0.83 -11.32
C GLY A 179 -2.83 -0.31 -12.32
N ILE A 180 -3.73 -1.20 -12.76
CA ILE A 180 -4.82 -0.89 -13.69
C ILE A 180 -5.83 0.08 -13.05
N SER A 181 -6.26 -0.16 -11.81
CA SER A 181 -7.21 0.73 -11.11
C SER A 181 -6.69 2.15 -10.98
N CYS A 182 -5.43 2.34 -10.57
CA CYS A 182 -4.80 3.66 -10.48
C CYS A 182 -4.67 4.33 -11.85
N THR A 183 -4.36 3.56 -12.91
CA THR A 183 -4.31 4.08 -14.29
C THR A 183 -5.69 4.56 -14.77
N ILE A 184 -6.75 3.79 -14.52
CA ILE A 184 -8.13 4.20 -14.86
C ILE A 184 -8.51 5.47 -14.10
N ALA A 185 -8.26 5.51 -12.79
CA ALA A 185 -8.57 6.66 -11.95
C ALA A 185 -7.85 7.94 -12.42
N TYR A 186 -6.56 7.83 -12.75
CA TYR A 186 -5.77 8.95 -13.26
C TYR A 186 -6.27 9.44 -14.63
N LEU A 187 -6.47 8.53 -15.59
CA LEU A 187 -6.89 8.91 -16.95
C LEU A 187 -8.29 9.50 -16.99
N GLN A 188 -9.17 9.10 -16.07
CA GLN A 188 -10.50 9.68 -15.98
C GLN A 188 -10.50 11.07 -15.30
N SER A 189 -9.70 11.25 -14.26
CA SER A 189 -9.75 12.46 -13.42
C SER A 189 -8.73 13.53 -13.81
N GLY A 190 -7.66 13.14 -14.52
CA GLY A 190 -6.47 13.97 -14.71
C GLY A 190 -5.69 14.24 -13.41
N SER A 191 -6.12 13.70 -12.28
CA SER A 191 -5.57 14.02 -10.96
C SER A 191 -4.76 12.86 -10.40
N ILE A 192 -3.57 13.15 -9.89
CA ILE A 192 -2.74 12.16 -9.20
C ILE A 192 -3.40 11.68 -7.89
N TRP A 193 -4.22 12.52 -7.26
CA TRP A 193 -4.77 12.26 -5.93
C TRP A 193 -5.73 11.07 -5.91
N THR A 194 -6.46 10.82 -7.01
CA THR A 194 -7.34 9.64 -7.12
C THR A 194 -6.53 8.34 -7.07
N ALA A 195 -5.45 8.27 -7.84
CA ALA A 195 -4.54 7.14 -7.88
C ALA A 195 -3.78 6.97 -6.55
N VAL A 196 -3.31 8.07 -5.95
CA VAL A 196 -2.62 8.07 -4.64
C VAL A 196 -3.51 7.52 -3.55
N VAL A 197 -4.78 7.94 -3.47
CA VAL A 197 -5.71 7.45 -2.45
C VAL A 197 -5.96 5.95 -2.61
N ILE A 198 -6.21 5.47 -3.83
CA ILE A 198 -6.40 4.05 -4.11
C ILE A 198 -5.16 3.25 -3.69
N HIS A 199 -3.98 3.64 -4.18
CA HIS A 199 -2.73 2.94 -3.92
C HIS A 199 -2.41 2.92 -2.42
N TRP A 200 -2.41 4.10 -1.79
CA TRP A 200 -2.11 4.26 -0.37
C TRP A 200 -3.04 3.43 0.51
N LEU A 201 -4.35 3.48 0.26
CA LEU A 201 -5.35 2.76 1.04
C LEU A 201 -5.08 1.25 1.02
N PHE A 202 -4.88 0.67 -0.16
CA PHE A 202 -4.66 -0.77 -0.27
C PHE A 202 -3.32 -1.21 0.34
N VAL A 203 -2.25 -0.42 0.17
CA VAL A 203 -0.96 -0.71 0.79
C VAL A 203 -1.08 -0.64 2.31
N VAL A 204 -1.68 0.39 2.88
CA VAL A 204 -1.84 0.55 4.33
C VAL A 204 -2.69 -0.58 4.92
N ILE A 205 -3.85 -0.88 4.32
CA ILE A 205 -4.71 -1.99 4.76
C ILE A 205 -3.93 -3.30 4.70
N TRP A 206 -3.17 -3.55 3.64
CA TRP A 206 -2.39 -4.77 3.53
C TRP A 206 -1.29 -4.87 4.59
N LEU A 207 -0.52 -3.80 4.78
CA LEU A 207 0.59 -3.76 5.73
C LEU A 207 0.12 -3.92 7.18
N ILE A 208 -0.97 -3.25 7.56
CA ILE A 208 -1.42 -3.17 8.95
C ILE A 208 -2.35 -4.32 9.30
N CYS A 209 -3.29 -4.67 8.41
CA CYS A 209 -4.40 -5.56 8.74
C CYS A 209 -4.32 -6.92 8.06
N LEU A 210 -3.65 -7.04 6.90
CA LEU A 210 -3.69 -8.26 6.07
C LEU A 210 -2.33 -8.97 5.95
N GLY A 211 -1.47 -8.81 6.96
CA GLY A 211 -0.23 -9.57 7.12
C GLY A 211 0.92 -9.11 6.22
N GLY A 212 0.78 -7.97 5.55
CA GLY A 212 1.80 -7.43 4.66
C GLY A 212 3.10 -7.10 5.38
N LYS A 213 3.04 -6.58 6.62
CA LYS A 213 4.27 -6.22 7.33
C LYS A 213 5.17 -7.42 7.63
N LYS A 214 4.59 -8.55 8.07
CA LYS A 214 5.32 -9.81 8.31
C LYS A 214 5.98 -10.36 7.05
N ARG A 215 5.45 -10.02 5.87
CA ARG A 215 5.95 -10.47 4.56
C ARG A 215 7.08 -9.62 3.99
N LEU A 216 7.36 -8.48 4.61
CA LEU A 216 8.38 -7.52 4.20
C LEU A 216 9.49 -7.36 5.25
N LEU A 217 9.47 -8.19 6.31
CA LEU A 217 10.52 -8.30 7.32
C LEU A 217 11.37 -9.52 7.00
#